data_AF-A0A6L4Z236-F1
#
_entry.id   AF-A0A6L4Z236-F1
#
_cell.length_a   1.000
_cell.length_b   1.000
_cell.length_c   1.000
_cell.angle_alpha   90.00
_cell.angle_beta   90.00
_cell.angle_gamma   90.00
#
_symmetry.space_group_name_H-M   'P 1'
#
loop_
_entity.id
_entity.type
_entity.pdbx_description
1 polymer ?
#
loop_
_entity_poly.entity_id
_entity_poly.type
_entity_poly.pdbx_seq_one_letter_code
_entity_poly.pdbx_strand_id
1 'polypeptide(L)'
;MEFPRCLIIVLILLFQFVAGNYLLGQTIAPGADLSAELGNRYFDAVDYLRRNTWMSDTLKKEKIQPAFAYGIVFPGLVKYSAIKDVMETGATRMLYVQSGRKYSHYEVGRFQMKPSFAELIERNVTRQKMTTQKFDLKNTSKARGERARRLDSQEWQLRYLVMFIRLMDKRFAHIKWKSEDDKLRFYATAFSVGFNRDERAIRRMMTTRSVLRRTSDAKSKYRSGDVAQWFYVNDGYRFMAEF
;
A
#
# COMPACT_ATOMS: atom_id res chain seq x y z
N MET A 1 -17.40 -15.40 66.40
CA MET A 1 -17.81 -14.84 65.09
C MET A 1 -16.66 -13.99 64.59
N GLU A 2 -15.73 -14.61 63.87
CA GLU A 2 -14.58 -13.92 63.28
C GLU A 2 -14.49 -14.36 61.82
N PHE A 3 -14.78 -13.43 60.92
CA PHE A 3 -14.56 -13.61 59.49
C PHE A 3 -13.08 -13.34 59.19
N PRO A 4 -12.40 -14.20 58.42
CA PRO A 4 -10.96 -14.17 58.31
C PRO A 4 -10.50 -13.02 57.41
N ARG A 5 -9.46 -12.31 57.87
CA ARG A 5 -8.76 -11.21 57.19
C ARG A 5 -8.10 -11.58 55.84
N CYS A 6 -8.31 -12.80 55.34
CA CYS A 6 -7.76 -13.26 54.06
C CYS A 6 -8.60 -12.86 52.83
N LEU A 7 -9.87 -12.48 52.97
CA LEU A 7 -10.71 -12.18 51.79
C LEU A 7 -10.49 -10.77 51.21
N ILE A 8 -9.92 -9.84 51.98
CA ILE A 8 -9.74 -8.44 51.57
C ILE A 8 -8.45 -8.25 50.73
N ILE A 9 -7.43 -9.07 50.93
CA ILE A 9 -6.16 -8.96 50.19
C ILE A 9 -6.30 -9.49 48.74
N VAL A 10 -7.16 -10.48 48.51
CA VAL A 10 -7.39 -11.04 47.17
C VAL A 10 -8.19 -10.08 46.26
N LEU A 11 -9.07 -9.26 46.84
CA LEU A 11 -9.86 -8.26 46.09
C LEU A 11 -9.03 -7.03 45.67
N ILE A 12 -7.99 -6.66 46.42
CA ILE A 12 -7.07 -5.57 46.04
C ILE A 12 -6.08 -6.02 44.96
N LEU A 13 -5.67 -7.29 44.96
CA LEU A 13 -4.82 -7.86 43.90
C LEU A 13 -5.58 -8.12 42.58
N LEU A 14 -6.90 -8.35 42.63
CA LEU A 14 -7.74 -8.44 41.43
C LEU A 14 -8.12 -7.08 40.82
N PHE A 15 -8.04 -5.98 41.59
CA PHE A 15 -8.27 -4.64 41.05
C PHE A 15 -7.03 -4.04 40.36
N GLN A 16 -5.82 -4.56 40.64
CA GLN A 16 -4.61 -4.18 39.91
C GLN A 16 -4.40 -4.93 38.59
N PHE A 17 -5.21 -5.95 38.29
CA PHE A 17 -5.10 -6.70 37.04
C PHE A 17 -6.02 -6.19 35.92
N VAL A 18 -6.90 -5.22 36.20
CA VAL A 18 -7.85 -4.68 35.20
C VAL A 18 -7.48 -3.26 34.72
N ALA A 19 -6.50 -2.61 35.34
CA ALA A 19 -6.11 -1.23 34.99
C ALA A 19 -4.81 -1.11 34.15
N GLY A 20 -4.33 -2.21 33.54
CA GLY A 20 -2.97 -2.25 32.96
C GLY A 20 -2.85 -2.55 31.46
N ASN A 21 -3.93 -2.61 30.67
CA ASN A 21 -3.84 -3.07 29.27
C ASN A 21 -4.60 -2.24 28.23
N TYR A 22 -4.84 -0.95 28.50
CA TYR A 22 -5.28 -0.01 27.49
C TYR A 22 -4.27 1.12 27.41
N LEU A 23 -3.25 0.95 26.55
CA LEU A 23 -2.34 1.97 26.01
C LEU A 23 -0.92 1.41 25.84
N LEU A 24 -0.78 0.34 25.05
CA LEU A 24 0.42 0.26 24.21
C LEU A 24 -0.02 0.37 22.78
N GLY A 25 -0.51 1.57 22.49
CA GLY A 25 -0.47 2.09 21.17
C GLY A 25 0.96 2.56 20.86
N GLN A 26 1.90 1.71 20.41
CA GLN A 26 3.04 2.17 19.59
C GLN A 26 2.54 2.92 18.34
N THR A 27 2.20 4.19 18.52
CA THR A 27 2.59 5.22 17.56
C THR A 27 4.07 5.03 17.28
N ILE A 28 4.51 5.22 16.04
CA ILE A 28 5.93 5.48 15.77
C ILE A 28 6.31 6.55 16.81
N ALA A 29 7.28 6.24 17.68
CA ALA A 29 7.68 7.18 18.70
C ALA A 29 7.97 8.52 18.01
N PRO A 30 7.48 9.67 18.51
CA PRO A 30 7.84 10.95 17.94
C PRO A 30 9.39 11.03 17.98
N GLY A 31 10.05 10.89 16.83
CA GLY A 31 11.52 10.85 16.72
C GLY A 31 12.16 9.54 16.23
N ALA A 32 11.42 8.47 15.94
CA ALA A 32 12.02 7.31 15.26
C ALA A 32 12.21 7.60 13.76
N ASP A 33 13.46 7.69 13.31
CA ASP A 33 13.83 7.89 11.91
C ASP A 33 13.55 6.62 11.09
N LEU A 34 12.42 6.60 10.38
CA LEU A 34 12.02 5.46 9.56
C LEU A 34 13.00 5.22 8.40
N SER A 35 13.61 6.26 7.86
CA SER A 35 14.66 6.14 6.83
C SER A 35 15.88 5.41 7.38
N ALA A 36 16.29 5.71 8.61
CA ALA A 36 17.39 5.00 9.28
C ALA A 36 17.03 3.53 9.59
N GLU A 37 15.80 3.25 10.05
CA GLU A 37 15.36 1.88 10.33
C GLU A 37 15.24 1.02 9.05
N LEU A 38 14.80 1.61 7.94
CA LEU A 38 14.69 0.93 6.64
C LEU A 38 16.04 0.83 5.90
N GLY A 39 16.98 1.70 6.24
CA GLY A 39 18.35 1.72 5.73
C GLY A 39 18.41 1.85 4.21
N ASN A 40 19.32 1.08 3.59
CA ASN A 40 19.60 1.16 2.15
C ASN A 40 18.35 1.01 1.26
N ARG A 41 17.37 0.21 1.69
CA ARG A 41 16.14 0.01 0.90
C ARG A 41 15.32 1.29 0.73
N TYR A 42 15.36 2.16 1.72
CA TYR A 42 14.71 3.47 1.63
C TYR A 42 15.42 4.36 0.62
N PHE A 43 16.73 4.50 0.75
CA PHE A 43 17.53 5.36 -0.14
C PHE A 43 17.53 4.83 -1.58
N ASP A 44 17.59 3.52 -1.79
CA ASP A 44 17.45 2.88 -3.10
C ASP A 44 16.09 3.21 -3.75
N ALA A 45 15.01 3.23 -2.96
CA ALA A 45 13.68 3.61 -3.44
C ALA A 45 13.61 5.09 -3.85
N VAL A 46 14.20 5.99 -3.05
CA VAL A 46 14.29 7.43 -3.38
C VAL A 46 15.12 7.62 -4.65
N ASP A 47 16.29 6.99 -4.74
CA ASP A 47 17.18 7.08 -5.90
C ASP A 47 16.54 6.51 -7.16
N TYR A 48 15.80 5.41 -7.06
CA TYR A 48 15.04 4.87 -8.19
C TYR A 48 14.07 5.92 -8.75
N LEU A 49 13.32 6.61 -7.89
CA LEU A 49 12.39 7.66 -8.32
C LEU A 49 13.12 8.85 -8.94
N ARG A 50 14.26 9.27 -8.38
CA ARG A 50 15.07 10.38 -8.92
C ARG A 50 15.64 10.09 -10.31
N ARG A 51 16.11 8.85 -10.53
CA ARG A 51 16.72 8.46 -11.82
C ARG A 51 15.68 8.28 -12.93
N ASN A 52 14.42 8.03 -12.59
CA ASN A 52 13.35 7.81 -13.55
C ASN A 52 12.50 9.08 -13.73
N THR A 53 13.12 10.15 -14.21
CA THR A 53 12.48 11.47 -14.41
C THR A 53 11.26 11.39 -15.33
N TRP A 54 11.29 10.49 -16.33
CA TRP A 54 10.17 10.23 -17.25
C TRP A 54 8.86 9.89 -16.52
N MET A 55 8.92 9.26 -15.35
CA MET A 55 7.72 8.97 -14.54
C MET A 55 7.09 10.24 -14.00
N SER A 56 7.92 11.18 -13.52
CA SER A 56 7.49 12.49 -13.02
C SER A 56 6.87 13.30 -14.16
N ASP A 57 7.51 13.33 -15.33
CA ASP A 57 7.00 14.04 -16.50
C ASP A 57 5.65 13.50 -16.96
N THR A 58 5.48 12.17 -16.91
CA THR A 58 4.22 11.51 -17.24
C THR A 58 3.13 11.88 -16.24
N LEU A 59 3.42 11.85 -14.94
CA LEU A 59 2.47 12.22 -13.89
C LEU A 59 2.04 13.69 -14.00
N LYS A 60 2.97 14.59 -14.28
CA LYS A 60 2.67 16.01 -14.53
C LYS A 60 1.73 16.20 -15.72
N LYS A 61 1.99 15.52 -16.84
CA LYS A 61 1.10 15.54 -18.03
C LYS A 61 -0.31 15.05 -17.70
N GLU A 62 -0.43 14.07 -16.80
CA GLU A 62 -1.72 13.54 -16.34
C GLU A 62 -2.37 14.41 -15.24
N LYS A 63 -1.76 15.55 -14.88
CA LYS A 63 -2.16 16.49 -13.82
C LYS A 63 -2.21 15.85 -12.43
N ILE A 64 -1.23 15.00 -12.13
CA ILE A 64 -1.08 14.33 -10.84
C ILE A 64 0.25 14.75 -10.22
N GLN A 65 0.23 15.19 -8.95
CA GLN A 65 1.43 15.56 -8.20
C GLN A 65 2.36 14.35 -8.03
N PRO A 66 3.60 14.35 -8.57
CA PRO A 66 4.47 13.18 -8.49
C PRO A 66 4.80 12.74 -7.06
N ALA A 67 5.03 13.69 -6.14
CA ALA A 67 5.24 13.36 -4.72
C ALA A 67 4.08 12.53 -4.13
N PHE A 68 2.84 12.88 -4.45
CA PHE A 68 1.64 12.16 -3.99
C PHE A 68 1.57 10.76 -4.60
N ALA A 69 1.73 10.65 -5.93
CA ALA A 69 1.69 9.36 -6.62
C ALA A 69 2.82 8.42 -6.15
N TYR A 70 4.03 8.95 -5.99
CA TYR A 70 5.16 8.18 -5.48
C TYR A 70 4.95 7.72 -4.05
N GLY A 71 4.39 8.57 -3.17
CA GLY A 71 4.05 8.16 -1.81
C GLY A 71 3.13 6.94 -1.76
N ILE A 72 2.18 6.81 -2.69
CA ILE A 72 1.26 5.65 -2.76
C ILE A 72 2.03 4.34 -2.97
N VAL A 73 3.03 4.34 -3.86
CA VAL A 73 3.79 3.14 -4.25
C VAL A 73 5.09 2.96 -3.48
N PHE A 74 5.54 3.99 -2.75
CA PHE A 74 6.77 3.97 -1.96
C PHE A 74 6.87 2.78 -0.98
N PRO A 75 5.79 2.38 -0.28
CA PRO A 75 5.83 1.18 0.55
C PRO A 75 6.16 -0.10 -0.22
N GLY A 76 5.79 -0.19 -1.50
CA GLY A 76 6.18 -1.28 -2.39
C GLY A 76 7.64 -1.17 -2.82
N LEU A 77 8.11 0.04 -3.15
CA LEU A 77 9.50 0.29 -3.55
C LEU A 77 10.49 -0.11 -2.46
N VAL A 78 10.22 0.23 -1.20
CA VAL A 78 11.07 -0.14 -0.05
C VAL A 78 11.11 -1.66 0.17
N LYS A 79 10.03 -2.38 -0.19
CA LYS A 79 9.96 -3.84 -0.02
C LYS A 79 10.58 -4.60 -1.19
N TYR A 80 10.76 -3.94 -2.33
CA TYR A 80 11.20 -4.56 -3.56
C TYR A 80 12.59 -5.18 -3.42
N SER A 81 12.76 -6.37 -3.99
CA SER A 81 14.04 -7.03 -4.16
C SER A 81 14.04 -7.70 -5.53
N ALA A 82 14.96 -7.30 -6.40
CA ALA A 82 14.99 -7.78 -7.79
C ALA A 82 15.14 -9.31 -7.89
N ILE A 83 15.98 -9.91 -7.03
CA ILE A 83 16.20 -11.36 -7.01
C ILE A 83 14.92 -12.09 -6.60
N LYS A 84 14.28 -11.61 -5.52
CA LYS A 84 13.03 -12.17 -5.02
C LYS A 84 11.90 -12.03 -6.04
N ASP A 85 11.82 -10.88 -6.70
CA ASP A 85 10.81 -10.59 -7.72
C ASP A 85 10.92 -11.55 -8.91
N VAL A 86 12.13 -11.80 -9.41
CA VAL A 86 12.36 -12.76 -10.51
C VAL A 86 11.93 -14.17 -10.12
N MET A 87 12.34 -14.64 -8.93
CA MET A 87 12.01 -15.99 -8.46
C MET A 87 10.52 -16.17 -8.18
N GLU A 88 9.90 -15.22 -7.49
CA GLU A 88 8.48 -15.30 -7.13
C GLU A 88 7.57 -15.10 -8.34
N THR A 89 7.91 -14.20 -9.26
CA THR A 89 7.07 -13.84 -10.40
C THR A 89 7.06 -14.92 -11.48
N GLY A 90 8.18 -15.58 -11.79
CA GLY A 90 8.26 -16.52 -12.92
C GLY A 90 7.24 -17.67 -12.84
N ALA A 91 7.30 -18.46 -11.76
CA ALA A 91 6.41 -19.60 -11.58
C ALA A 91 4.95 -19.18 -11.33
N THR A 92 4.73 -18.16 -10.49
CA THR A 92 3.37 -17.71 -10.14
C THR A 92 2.66 -17.05 -11.32
N ARG A 93 3.41 -16.34 -12.18
CA ARG A 93 2.89 -15.81 -13.46
C ARG A 93 2.43 -16.93 -14.37
N MET A 94 3.25 -17.97 -14.55
CA MET A 94 2.87 -19.11 -15.38
C MET A 94 1.58 -19.75 -14.87
N LEU A 95 1.50 -20.01 -13.56
CA LEU A 95 0.29 -20.52 -12.91
C LEU A 95 -0.90 -19.58 -13.08
N TYR A 96 -0.73 -18.27 -12.98
CA TYR A 96 -1.79 -17.30 -13.22
C TYR A 96 -2.30 -17.31 -14.66
N VAL A 97 -1.40 -17.30 -15.64
CA VAL A 97 -1.78 -17.31 -17.06
C VAL A 97 -2.51 -18.61 -17.40
N GLN A 98 -1.97 -19.76 -17.01
CA GLN A 98 -2.52 -21.07 -17.34
C GLN A 98 -3.74 -21.44 -16.50
N SER A 99 -3.64 -21.27 -15.18
CA SER A 99 -4.59 -21.82 -14.20
C SER A 99 -5.50 -20.79 -13.52
N GLY A 100 -5.42 -19.51 -13.93
CA GLY A 100 -6.45 -18.52 -13.66
C GLY A 100 -6.26 -17.66 -12.40
N ARG A 101 -7.32 -16.93 -12.04
CA ARG A 101 -7.32 -15.88 -11.00
C ARG A 101 -6.90 -16.35 -9.61
N LYS A 102 -7.01 -17.64 -9.29
CA LYS A 102 -6.57 -18.17 -7.99
C LYS A 102 -5.08 -17.90 -7.71
N TYR A 103 -4.28 -17.69 -8.75
CA TYR A 103 -2.86 -17.32 -8.65
C TYR A 103 -2.60 -15.83 -8.91
N SER A 104 -3.61 -14.95 -8.83
CA SER A 104 -3.47 -13.52 -9.17
C SER A 104 -2.98 -12.62 -8.02
N HIS A 105 -2.39 -13.20 -6.97
CA HIS A 105 -2.06 -12.51 -5.72
C HIS A 105 -0.56 -12.27 -5.50
N TYR A 106 0.30 -12.69 -6.45
CA TYR A 106 1.72 -12.32 -6.43
C TYR A 106 1.92 -10.86 -6.80
N GLU A 107 3.00 -10.27 -6.30
CA GLU A 107 3.39 -8.88 -6.56
C GLU A 107 4.44 -8.87 -7.68
N VAL A 108 4.37 -7.87 -8.56
CA VAL A 108 5.23 -7.77 -9.75
C VAL A 108 5.96 -6.44 -9.79
N GLY A 109 7.26 -6.50 -10.04
CA GLY A 109 8.11 -5.36 -10.31
C GLY A 109 8.14 -4.33 -9.19
N ARG A 110 8.68 -3.14 -9.46
CA ARG A 110 9.01 -2.18 -8.41
C ARG A 110 7.80 -1.65 -7.64
N PHE A 111 6.66 -1.44 -8.30
CA PHE A 111 5.46 -0.98 -7.61
C PHE A 111 4.72 -2.11 -6.87
N GLN A 112 5.23 -3.36 -6.96
CA GLN A 112 4.70 -4.52 -6.26
C GLN A 112 3.18 -4.70 -6.53
N MET A 113 2.77 -4.53 -7.78
CA MET A 113 1.36 -4.62 -8.18
C MET A 113 0.91 -6.06 -8.38
N LYS A 114 -0.35 -6.35 -8.02
CA LYS A 114 -0.95 -7.69 -8.19
C LYS A 114 -1.74 -7.80 -9.50
N PRO A 115 -1.76 -8.95 -10.19
CA PRO A 115 -2.67 -9.17 -11.32
C PRO A 115 -4.15 -8.96 -10.97
N SER A 116 -4.57 -9.33 -9.76
CA SER A 116 -5.92 -9.04 -9.25
C SER A 116 -6.20 -7.54 -9.15
N PHE A 117 -5.21 -6.74 -8.75
CA PHE A 117 -5.32 -5.29 -8.69
C PHE A 117 -5.45 -4.68 -10.09
N ALA A 118 -4.57 -5.07 -11.03
CA ALA A 118 -4.65 -4.63 -12.41
C ALA A 118 -5.99 -5.00 -13.08
N GLU A 119 -6.46 -6.24 -12.88
CA GLU A 119 -7.75 -6.68 -13.41
C GLU A 119 -8.90 -5.81 -12.88
N LEU A 120 -8.87 -5.49 -11.58
CA LEU A 120 -9.89 -4.64 -10.98
C LEU A 120 -9.85 -3.22 -11.55
N ILE A 121 -8.66 -2.65 -11.78
CA ILE A 121 -8.54 -1.34 -12.45
C ILE A 121 -9.16 -1.41 -13.83
N GLU A 122 -8.72 -2.34 -14.67
CA GLU A 122 -9.22 -2.50 -16.05
C GLU A 122 -10.73 -2.56 -16.10
N ARG A 123 -11.34 -3.41 -15.26
CA ARG A 123 -12.81 -3.51 -15.16
C ARG A 123 -13.47 -2.19 -14.79
N ASN A 124 -12.93 -1.49 -13.80
CA ASN A 124 -13.53 -0.25 -13.32
C ASN A 124 -13.38 0.89 -14.33
N VAL A 125 -12.21 1.09 -14.92
CA VAL A 125 -12.00 2.16 -15.90
C VAL A 125 -12.76 1.90 -17.20
N THR A 126 -12.88 0.65 -17.65
CA THR A 126 -13.69 0.30 -18.82
C THR A 126 -15.17 0.52 -18.52
N ARG A 127 -15.69 0.02 -17.39
CA ARG A 127 -17.11 0.19 -17.02
C ARG A 127 -17.49 1.66 -16.88
N GLN A 128 -16.59 2.47 -16.33
CA GLN A 128 -16.83 3.90 -16.11
C GLN A 128 -16.41 4.79 -17.28
N LYS A 129 -15.98 4.22 -18.41
CA LYS A 129 -15.50 4.93 -19.61
C LYS A 129 -14.41 5.97 -19.30
N MET A 130 -13.50 5.64 -18.39
CA MET A 130 -12.42 6.53 -17.92
C MET A 130 -11.11 6.36 -18.71
N THR A 131 -11.09 5.52 -19.73
CA THR A 131 -9.91 5.30 -20.58
C THR A 131 -10.33 4.96 -22.00
N THR A 132 -9.50 5.34 -22.97
CA THR A 132 -9.59 4.92 -24.37
C THR A 132 -8.93 3.57 -24.61
N GLN A 133 -8.13 3.09 -23.66
CA GLN A 133 -7.48 1.78 -23.75
C GLN A 133 -8.52 0.67 -23.72
N LYS A 134 -8.47 -0.22 -24.72
CA LYS A 134 -9.27 -1.43 -24.75
C LYS A 134 -8.56 -2.53 -23.96
N PHE A 135 -9.31 -3.19 -23.08
CA PHE A 135 -8.84 -4.33 -22.29
C PHE A 135 -9.68 -5.56 -22.60
N ASP A 136 -9.03 -6.72 -22.75
CA ASP A 136 -9.75 -8.00 -22.71
C ASP A 136 -10.08 -8.36 -21.25
N LEU A 137 -11.35 -8.18 -20.88
CA LEU A 137 -11.85 -8.45 -19.53
C LEU A 137 -12.28 -9.92 -19.33
N LYS A 138 -12.11 -10.78 -20.33
CA LYS A 138 -12.44 -12.20 -20.19
C LYS A 138 -11.45 -12.90 -19.25
N ASN A 139 -11.87 -14.01 -18.67
CA ASN A 139 -10.99 -14.86 -17.86
C ASN A 139 -10.31 -15.94 -18.72
N THR A 140 -9.67 -15.55 -19.82
CA THR A 140 -8.93 -16.45 -20.71
C THR A 140 -7.43 -16.38 -20.45
N SER A 141 -6.69 -17.42 -20.86
CA SER A 141 -5.22 -17.42 -20.77
C SER A 141 -4.61 -16.21 -21.51
N LYS A 142 -5.15 -15.88 -22.70
CA LYS A 142 -4.73 -14.71 -23.49
C LYS A 142 -4.88 -13.40 -22.73
N ALA A 143 -6.07 -13.12 -22.21
CA ALA A 143 -6.34 -11.89 -21.44
C ALA A 143 -5.44 -11.77 -20.20
N ARG A 144 -5.22 -12.89 -19.50
CA ARG A 144 -4.31 -12.96 -18.35
C ARG A 144 -2.85 -12.72 -18.75
N GLY A 145 -2.41 -13.30 -19.86
CA GLY A 145 -1.07 -13.10 -20.42
C GLY A 145 -0.80 -11.65 -20.81
N GLU A 146 -1.76 -10.99 -21.45
CA GLU A 146 -1.65 -9.56 -21.78
C GLU A 146 -1.58 -8.67 -20.53
N ARG A 147 -2.35 -9.00 -19.49
CA ARG A 147 -2.28 -8.29 -18.20
C ARG A 147 -0.95 -8.50 -17.51
N ALA A 148 -0.45 -9.74 -17.48
CA ALA A 148 0.86 -10.04 -16.91
C ALA A 148 1.98 -9.28 -17.64
N ARG A 149 1.97 -9.27 -18.98
CA ARG A 149 2.93 -8.51 -19.79
C ARG A 149 2.90 -7.01 -19.49
N ARG A 150 1.71 -6.44 -19.27
CA ARG A 150 1.59 -5.04 -18.83
C ARG A 150 2.18 -4.84 -17.44
N LEU A 151 1.94 -5.76 -16.50
CA LEU A 151 2.52 -5.65 -15.16
C LEU A 151 4.06 -5.74 -15.13
N ASP A 152 4.69 -6.41 -16.09
CA ASP A 152 6.17 -6.42 -16.19
C ASP A 152 6.75 -5.08 -16.67
N SER A 153 5.98 -4.27 -17.39
CA SER A 153 6.43 -2.99 -17.94
C SER A 153 6.28 -1.89 -16.90
N GLN A 154 7.37 -1.16 -16.65
CA GLN A 154 7.38 -0.03 -15.72
C GLN A 154 6.41 1.07 -16.17
N GLU A 155 6.33 1.32 -17.48
CA GLU A 155 5.39 2.27 -18.09
C GLU A 155 3.94 1.89 -17.78
N TRP A 156 3.62 0.60 -17.85
CA TRP A 156 2.29 0.11 -17.53
C TRP A 156 2.00 0.09 -16.03
N GLN A 157 2.99 -0.19 -15.18
CA GLN A 157 2.84 0.00 -13.73
C GLN A 157 2.48 1.46 -13.42
N LEU A 158 3.15 2.43 -14.03
CA LEU A 158 2.81 3.83 -13.87
C LEU A 158 1.41 4.17 -14.41
N ARG A 159 1.03 3.64 -15.58
CA ARG A 159 -0.33 3.82 -16.13
C ARG A 159 -1.41 3.27 -15.20
N TYR A 160 -1.19 2.10 -14.58
CA TYR A 160 -2.11 1.58 -13.57
C TYR A 160 -2.17 2.46 -12.34
N LEU A 161 -1.05 3.01 -11.88
CA LEU A 161 -1.03 3.97 -10.77
C LEU A 161 -1.88 5.21 -11.08
N VAL A 162 -1.75 5.78 -12.29
CA VAL A 162 -2.57 6.91 -12.74
C VAL A 162 -4.06 6.55 -12.75
N MET A 163 -4.41 5.40 -13.33
CA MET A 163 -5.81 4.92 -13.36
C MET A 163 -6.36 4.67 -11.96
N PHE A 164 -5.53 4.13 -11.06
CA PHE A 164 -5.88 3.92 -9.66
C PHE A 164 -6.19 5.24 -8.96
N ILE A 165 -5.31 6.24 -9.08
CA ILE A 165 -5.50 7.56 -8.46
C ILE A 165 -6.83 8.17 -8.94
N ARG A 166 -7.08 8.19 -10.25
CA ARG A 166 -8.33 8.70 -10.83
C ARG A 166 -9.58 7.95 -10.34
N LEU A 167 -9.48 6.62 -10.21
CA LEU A 167 -10.58 5.82 -9.66
C LEU A 167 -10.84 6.16 -8.19
N MET A 168 -9.79 6.37 -7.40
CA MET A 168 -9.91 6.75 -6.00
C MET A 168 -10.46 8.16 -5.83
N ASP A 169 -9.99 9.13 -6.61
CA ASP A 169 -10.48 10.50 -6.61
C ASP A 169 -11.97 10.53 -6.91
N LYS A 170 -12.41 9.81 -7.94
CA LYS A 170 -13.83 9.72 -8.31
C LYS A 170 -14.65 8.98 -7.25
N ARG A 171 -14.15 7.86 -6.73
CA ARG A 171 -14.88 7.01 -5.78
C ARG A 171 -15.08 7.70 -4.43
N PHE A 172 -14.13 8.52 -4.02
CA PHE A 172 -14.10 9.17 -2.72
C PHE A 172 -14.19 10.70 -2.84
N ALA A 173 -14.79 11.20 -3.92
CA ALA A 173 -14.99 12.63 -4.15
C ALA A 173 -15.86 13.30 -3.07
N HIS A 174 -16.70 12.53 -2.37
CA HIS A 174 -17.52 13.03 -1.27
C HIS A 174 -16.73 13.25 0.03
N ILE A 175 -15.50 12.73 0.14
CA ILE A 175 -14.68 12.86 1.33
C ILE A 175 -13.98 14.22 1.31
N LYS A 176 -14.21 15.03 2.36
CA LYS A 176 -13.36 16.18 2.67
C LYS A 176 -12.14 15.69 3.45
N TRP A 177 -10.98 15.69 2.81
CA TRP A 177 -9.72 15.29 3.43
C TRP A 177 -9.26 16.33 4.45
N LYS A 178 -8.72 15.88 5.58
CA LYS A 178 -8.16 16.77 6.62
C LYS A 178 -6.91 17.49 6.14
N SER A 179 -6.13 16.79 5.31
CA SER A 179 -4.88 17.24 4.70
C SER A 179 -4.56 16.33 3.51
N GLU A 180 -3.64 16.77 2.65
CA GLU A 180 -3.11 15.92 1.58
C GLU A 180 -2.42 14.67 2.13
N ASP A 181 -1.84 14.76 3.32
CA ASP A 181 -1.27 13.61 4.04
C ASP A 181 -2.34 12.57 4.42
N ASP A 182 -3.49 12.98 4.97
CA ASP A 182 -4.59 12.05 5.29
C ASP A 182 -5.08 11.31 4.03
N LYS A 183 -5.21 12.06 2.92
CA LYS A 183 -5.55 11.51 1.61
C LYS A 183 -4.50 10.50 1.14
N LEU A 184 -3.21 10.86 1.23
CA LEU A 184 -2.11 9.99 0.81
C LEU A 184 -2.09 8.68 1.59
N ARG A 185 -2.19 8.75 2.92
CA ARG A 185 -2.20 7.57 3.79
C ARG A 185 -3.36 6.64 3.46
N PHE A 186 -4.54 7.22 3.18
CA PHE A 186 -5.71 6.47 2.73
C PHE A 186 -5.46 5.76 1.39
N TYR A 187 -4.89 6.47 0.41
CA TYR A 187 -4.64 5.93 -0.93
C TYR A 187 -3.56 4.86 -0.92
N ALA A 188 -2.45 5.07 -0.21
CA ALA A 188 -1.39 4.09 -0.02
C ALA A 188 -1.90 2.82 0.68
N THR A 189 -2.79 2.99 1.67
CA THR A 189 -3.44 1.86 2.34
C THR A 189 -4.32 1.10 1.36
N ALA A 190 -5.22 1.78 0.65
CA ALA A 190 -6.11 1.17 -0.35
C ALA A 190 -5.35 0.44 -1.46
N PHE A 191 -4.23 1.01 -1.93
CA PHE A 191 -3.34 0.38 -2.90
C PHE A 191 -2.80 -0.96 -2.37
N SER A 192 -2.35 -0.97 -1.11
CA SER A 192 -1.74 -2.15 -0.48
C SER A 192 -2.74 -3.26 -0.12
N VAL A 193 -3.93 -2.90 0.40
CA VAL A 193 -4.90 -3.87 0.95
C VAL A 193 -6.05 -4.23 0.01
N GLY A 194 -6.13 -3.55 -1.15
CA GLY A 194 -7.20 -3.67 -2.12
C GLY A 194 -8.19 -2.50 -2.06
N PHE A 195 -8.31 -1.80 -3.18
CA PHE A 195 -9.08 -0.56 -3.29
C PHE A 195 -10.56 -0.75 -3.57
N ASN A 196 -11.06 -1.99 -3.64
CA ASN A 196 -12.49 -2.31 -3.71
C ASN A 196 -13.18 -2.20 -2.34
N ARG A 197 -12.42 -2.20 -1.24
CA ARG A 197 -12.94 -2.06 0.13
C ARG A 197 -13.64 -0.70 0.33
N ASP A 198 -14.64 -0.65 1.20
CA ASP A 198 -15.29 0.61 1.55
C ASP A 198 -14.39 1.54 2.37
N GLU A 199 -14.84 2.78 2.55
CA GLU A 199 -14.11 3.80 3.32
C GLU A 199 -13.79 3.35 4.75
N ARG A 200 -14.78 2.78 5.45
CA ARG A 200 -14.65 2.36 6.85
C ARG A 200 -13.58 1.28 6.98
N ALA A 201 -13.56 0.32 6.06
CA ALA A 201 -12.58 -0.75 6.03
C ALA A 201 -11.16 -0.21 5.75
N ILE A 202 -11.00 0.71 4.81
CA ILE A 202 -9.69 1.33 4.51
C ILE A 202 -9.21 2.14 5.74
N ARG A 203 -10.06 2.98 6.34
CA ARG A 203 -9.71 3.74 7.55
C ARG A 203 -9.35 2.84 8.72
N ARG A 204 -10.07 1.72 8.90
CA ARG A 204 -9.71 0.72 9.90
C ARG A 204 -8.32 0.15 9.62
N MET A 205 -7.96 -0.14 8.37
CA MET A 205 -6.64 -0.67 8.02
C MET A 205 -5.52 0.37 8.13
N MET A 206 -5.83 1.67 8.06
CA MET A 206 -4.86 2.73 8.41
C MET A 206 -4.49 2.68 9.89
N THR A 207 -5.43 2.37 10.78
CA THR A 207 -5.23 2.42 12.24
C THR A 207 -4.89 1.08 12.88
N THR A 208 -5.37 -0.03 12.29
CA THR A 208 -5.15 -1.38 12.82
C THR A 208 -3.67 -1.71 12.71
N ARG A 209 -3.00 -1.85 13.86
CA ARG A 209 -1.70 -2.52 13.88
C ARG A 209 -1.89 -3.93 13.37
N SER A 210 -0.88 -4.46 12.70
CA SER A 210 -0.74 -5.90 12.48
C SER A 210 -0.46 -6.61 13.82
N VAL A 211 -1.37 -6.51 14.80
CA VAL A 211 -1.23 -7.08 16.16
C VAL A 211 -1.16 -8.61 16.10
N LEU A 212 -1.69 -9.23 15.03
CA LEU A 212 -1.68 -10.68 14.85
C LEU A 212 -0.42 -11.24 14.19
N ARG A 213 0.59 -10.42 13.87
CA ARG A 213 1.79 -10.91 13.20
C ARG A 213 3.01 -10.73 14.10
N ARG A 214 3.07 -11.55 15.15
CA ARG A 214 4.33 -11.99 15.79
C ARG A 214 5.16 -12.77 14.75
N THR A 215 5.57 -12.12 13.67
CA THR A 215 6.54 -12.69 12.75
C THR A 215 7.82 -11.89 12.90
N SER A 216 8.94 -12.59 13.03
CA SER A 216 10.30 -12.07 12.92
C SER A 216 10.61 -11.39 11.57
N ASP A 217 9.64 -11.35 10.66
CA ASP A 217 9.78 -10.76 9.34
C ASP A 217 9.60 -9.23 9.41
N ALA A 218 10.72 -8.51 9.36
CA ALA A 218 10.80 -7.05 9.31
C ALA A 218 9.89 -6.42 8.23
N LYS A 219 9.49 -7.20 7.22
CA LYS A 219 8.56 -6.81 6.13
C LYS A 219 7.15 -6.43 6.59
N SER A 220 6.76 -6.77 7.83
CA SER A 220 5.42 -6.50 8.39
C SER A 220 5.39 -5.42 9.47
N LYS A 221 6.54 -4.81 9.80
CA LYS A 221 6.65 -3.88 10.94
C LYS A 221 5.92 -2.55 10.71
N TYR A 222 5.85 -2.06 9.47
CA TYR A 222 5.28 -0.73 9.16
C TYR A 222 4.07 -0.80 8.24
N ARG A 223 3.09 0.07 8.52
CA ARG A 223 1.88 0.23 7.69
C ARG A 223 2.23 1.00 6.42
N SER A 224 1.61 0.61 5.31
CA SER A 224 1.84 1.25 4.01
C SER A 224 1.51 2.75 4.06
N GLY A 225 0.45 3.14 4.78
CA GLY A 225 0.14 4.56 4.99
C GLY A 225 1.24 5.32 5.73
N ASP A 226 1.85 4.75 6.77
CA ASP A 226 2.89 5.45 7.55
C ASP A 226 4.19 5.60 6.76
N VAL A 227 4.58 4.56 6.00
CA VAL A 227 5.75 4.62 5.11
C VAL A 227 5.55 5.65 4.00
N ALA A 228 4.33 5.73 3.44
CA ALA A 228 3.97 6.72 2.43
C ALA A 228 4.03 8.15 2.98
N GLN A 229 3.46 8.38 4.17
CA GLN A 229 3.52 9.66 4.87
C GLN A 229 4.96 10.07 5.15
N TRP A 230 5.78 9.17 5.69
CA TRP A 230 7.18 9.47 6.00
C TRP A 230 7.94 9.94 4.76
N PHE A 231 7.83 9.20 3.65
CA PHE A 231 8.43 9.62 2.38
C PHE A 231 7.93 10.99 1.95
N TYR A 232 6.62 11.22 1.98
CA TYR A 232 6.03 12.46 1.49
C TYR A 232 6.49 13.69 2.27
N VAL A 233 6.61 13.57 3.60
CA VAL A 233 7.09 14.65 4.48
C VAL A 233 8.60 14.87 4.32
N ASN A 234 9.39 13.80 4.26
CA ASN A 234 10.86 13.91 4.36
C ASN A 234 11.57 14.00 3.00
N ASP A 235 10.99 13.48 1.92
CA ASP A 235 11.60 13.46 0.58
C ASP A 235 10.64 13.85 -0.54
N GLY A 236 9.34 13.98 -0.25
CA GLY A 236 8.32 14.37 -1.24
C GLY A 236 8.61 15.73 -1.87
N TYR A 237 9.23 16.66 -1.13
CA TYR A 237 9.64 17.98 -1.64
C TYR A 237 10.53 17.90 -2.89
N ARG A 238 11.30 16.81 -3.06
CA ARG A 238 12.15 16.58 -4.24
C ARG A 238 11.35 16.32 -5.52
N PHE A 239 10.06 15.99 -5.38
CA PHE A 239 9.17 15.59 -6.46
C PHE A 239 7.91 16.45 -6.53
N MET A 240 7.88 17.57 -5.82
CA MET A 240 6.80 18.54 -5.94
C MET A 240 6.92 19.24 -7.30
N ALA A 241 5.82 19.23 -8.04
CA ALA A 241 5.62 20.04 -9.22
C ALA A 241 4.80 21.27 -8.86
N GLU A 242 5.20 22.43 -9.39
CA GLU A 242 4.32 23.58 -9.55
C GLU A 242 3.42 23.30 -10.76
N PHE A 243 2.12 23.55 -10.61
CA PHE A 243 1.08 23.29 -11.62
C PHE A 243 0.42 24.60 -12.05
#